data_AF-G5GI64-F1
#
_entry.id   AF-G5GI64-F1
#
_cell.length_a   1.000
_cell.length_b   1.000
_cell.length_c   1.000
_cell.angle_alpha   90.00
_cell.angle_beta   90.00
_cell.angle_gamma   90.00
#
_symmetry.space_group_name_H-M   'P 1'
#
loop_
_entity.id
_entity.type
_entity.pdbx_description
1 polymer ?
#
loop_
_entity_poly.entity_id
_entity_poly.type
_entity_poly.pdbx_seq_one_letter_code
_entity_poly.pdbx_strand_id
1 'polypeptide(L)'
;MNIIHFENKKLNILAALVLPIYVMGVLYFTMLWHSHGFLRYYKLHVNLIPLFWLWEPIFTGKNFYLDQVALNLIMFAPIGILIPMLLRSCKLKTIFIIAIISSLTIEFIQPFFGRCTDIDDLILNTLGAVIGFIMLKLFTVISSDKRHDVQHIAFPVLKQRQKVRTSAAGGKYAV
;
A
#
# COMPACT_ATOMS: atom_id res chain seq x y z
N MET A 1 18.91 -0.55 7.58
CA MET A 1 17.63 -0.64 6.83
C MET A 1 16.50 -0.16 7.72
N ASN A 2 15.90 0.98 7.41
CA ASN A 2 15.03 1.74 8.32
C ASN A 2 13.69 1.02 8.58
N ILE A 3 13.31 0.95 9.85
CA ILE A 3 12.08 0.34 10.36
C ILE A 3 11.03 1.45 10.51
N ILE A 4 9.80 1.21 10.09
CA ILE A 4 8.66 2.09 10.41
C ILE A 4 8.01 1.55 11.69
N HIS A 5 7.79 2.44 12.66
CA HIS A 5 7.04 2.15 13.87
C HIS A 5 5.65 2.79 13.76
N PHE A 6 4.60 1.98 13.92
CA PHE A 6 3.21 2.42 13.85
C PHE A 6 2.51 2.10 15.17
N GLU A 7 2.19 3.14 15.95
CA GLU A 7 1.43 3.02 17.20
C GLU A 7 0.22 3.98 17.19
N ASN A 8 -0.75 3.72 16.30
CA ASN A 8 -2.03 4.45 16.28
C ASN A 8 -3.22 3.49 16.27
N LYS A 9 -3.79 3.25 17.46
CA LYS A 9 -4.85 2.27 17.67
C LYS A 9 -6.05 2.43 16.73
N LYS A 10 -6.45 3.67 16.40
CA LYS A 10 -7.58 3.92 15.48
C LYS A 10 -7.25 3.50 14.05
N LEU A 11 -6.06 3.85 13.57
CA LEU A 11 -5.59 3.48 12.24
C LEU A 11 -5.38 1.97 12.10
N ASN A 12 -4.91 1.30 13.16
CA ASN A 12 -4.74 -0.15 13.16
C ASN A 12 -6.10 -0.87 13.06
N ILE A 13 -7.13 -0.41 13.80
CA ILE A 13 -8.48 -0.96 13.70
C ILE A 13 -9.05 -0.76 12.30
N LEU A 14 -8.90 0.45 11.73
CA LEU A 14 -9.34 0.72 10.37
C LEU A 14 -8.65 -0.19 9.35
N ALA A 15 -7.32 -0.31 9.43
CA ALA A 15 -6.55 -1.21 8.56
C ALA A 15 -7.01 -2.66 8.69
N ALA A 16 -7.34 -3.12 9.91
CA ALA A 16 -7.80 -4.48 10.15
C ALA A 16 -9.19 -4.76 9.54
N LEU A 17 -10.05 -3.75 9.45
CA LEU A 17 -11.35 -3.84 8.80
C LEU A 17 -11.26 -3.75 7.27
N VAL A 18 -10.35 -2.89 6.77
CA VAL A 18 -10.17 -2.67 5.33
C VAL A 18 -9.43 -3.84 4.66
N LEU A 19 -8.43 -4.42 5.34
CA LEU A 19 -7.61 -5.50 4.78
C LEU A 19 -8.43 -6.68 4.22
N PRO A 20 -9.39 -7.28 4.93
CA PRO A 20 -10.15 -8.41 4.39
C PRO A 20 -10.99 -8.02 3.18
N ILE A 21 -11.61 -6.84 3.18
CA ILE A 21 -12.39 -6.33 2.03
C ILE A 21 -11.46 -6.14 0.82
N TYR A 22 -10.29 -5.57 1.05
CA TYR A 22 -9.25 -5.43 0.05
C TYR A 22 -8.79 -6.79 -0.51
N VAL A 23 -8.48 -7.76 0.35
CA VAL A 23 -8.06 -9.11 -0.07
C VAL A 23 -9.15 -9.79 -0.90
N MET A 24 -10.41 -9.68 -0.49
CA MET A 24 -11.55 -10.18 -1.29
C MET A 24 -11.62 -9.51 -2.66
N GLY A 25 -11.39 -8.19 -2.73
CA GLY A 25 -11.30 -7.44 -3.97
C GLY A 25 -10.18 -7.94 -4.88
N VAL A 26 -8.97 -8.12 -4.35
CA VAL A 26 -7.82 -8.67 -5.10
C VAL A 26 -8.13 -10.06 -5.64
N LEU A 27 -8.68 -10.95 -4.81
CA LEU A 27 -9.05 -12.29 -5.24
C LEU A 27 -10.14 -12.26 -6.31
N TYR A 28 -11.14 -11.41 -6.17
CA TYR A 28 -12.17 -11.23 -7.20
C TYR A 28 -11.56 -10.73 -8.53
N PHE A 29 -10.70 -9.73 -8.48
CA PHE A 29 -10.07 -9.17 -9.67
C PHE A 29 -9.10 -10.15 -10.34
N THR A 30 -8.31 -10.87 -9.57
CA THR A 30 -7.32 -11.83 -10.14
C THR A 30 -7.99 -13.10 -10.65
N MET A 31 -8.96 -13.64 -9.91
CA MET A 31 -9.56 -14.95 -10.21
C MET A 31 -10.79 -14.85 -11.11
N LEU A 32 -11.67 -13.87 -10.88
CA LEU A 32 -13.04 -13.87 -11.42
C LEU A 32 -13.28 -12.81 -12.50
N TRP A 33 -12.60 -11.64 -12.42
CA TRP A 33 -12.73 -10.57 -13.39
C TRP A 33 -12.33 -11.07 -14.79
N HIS A 34 -13.22 -10.94 -15.79
CA HIS A 34 -13.04 -11.43 -17.16
C HIS A 34 -13.08 -12.97 -17.39
N SER A 35 -13.76 -13.76 -16.53
CA SER A 35 -13.82 -15.23 -16.69
C SER A 35 -14.83 -15.63 -17.76
N HIS A 36 -14.40 -15.56 -19.01
CA HIS A 36 -15.17 -16.07 -20.14
C HIS A 36 -14.74 -17.51 -20.48
N GLY A 37 -15.53 -18.47 -19.97
CA GLY A 37 -15.89 -19.72 -20.66
C GLY A 37 -14.89 -20.89 -20.71
N PHE A 38 -15.46 -22.10 -20.67
CA PHE A 38 -14.84 -23.44 -20.81
C PHE A 38 -13.82 -23.58 -21.98
N LEU A 39 -14.01 -22.83 -23.09
CA LEU A 39 -13.11 -22.84 -24.25
C LEU A 39 -11.70 -22.27 -23.96
N ARG A 40 -11.53 -21.45 -22.91
CA ARG A 40 -10.23 -20.88 -22.51
C ARG A 40 -9.41 -21.84 -21.63
N TYR A 41 -10.03 -22.84 -21.01
CA TYR A 41 -9.35 -23.90 -20.26
C TYR A 41 -8.31 -24.63 -21.13
N TYR A 42 -8.62 -24.83 -22.41
CA TYR A 42 -7.70 -25.42 -23.39
C TYR A 42 -6.63 -24.45 -23.95
N LYS A 43 -6.68 -23.16 -23.60
CA LYS A 43 -5.68 -22.12 -23.94
C LYS A 43 -4.83 -21.68 -22.74
N LEU A 44 -4.90 -22.40 -21.62
CA LEU A 44 -4.02 -22.22 -20.47
C LEU A 44 -2.56 -22.27 -20.95
N HIS A 45 -1.86 -21.16 -20.77
CA HIS A 45 -0.42 -21.07 -20.99
C HIS A 45 0.22 -20.52 -19.73
N VAL A 46 1.45 -20.95 -19.48
CA VAL A 46 2.26 -20.45 -18.38
C VAL A 46 3.28 -19.52 -19.01
N ASN A 47 3.17 -18.22 -18.73
CA ASN A 47 4.19 -17.26 -19.12
C ASN A 47 5.23 -17.15 -18.01
N LEU A 48 6.44 -17.67 -18.26
CA LEU A 48 7.57 -17.59 -17.33
C LEU A 48 8.65 -16.63 -17.83
N ILE A 49 8.38 -15.90 -18.91
CA ILE A 49 9.35 -14.95 -19.47
C ILE A 49 9.12 -13.60 -18.79
N PRO A 50 10.08 -13.12 -17.97
CA PRO A 50 9.90 -11.88 -17.24
C PRO A 50 9.92 -10.67 -18.18
N LEU A 51 9.12 -9.68 -17.80
CA LEU A 51 8.86 -8.43 -18.48
C LEU A 51 8.35 -8.60 -19.92
N PHE A 52 7.76 -9.74 -20.26
CA PHE A 52 7.27 -10.06 -21.61
C PHE A 52 6.35 -8.96 -22.13
N TRP A 53 5.44 -8.46 -21.29
CA TRP A 53 4.52 -7.38 -21.65
C TRP A 53 5.19 -6.04 -21.98
N LEU A 54 6.42 -5.82 -21.52
CA LEU A 54 7.16 -4.59 -21.79
C LEU A 54 7.92 -4.63 -23.11
N TRP A 55 8.41 -5.80 -23.54
CA TRP A 55 9.27 -5.88 -24.72
C TRP A 55 8.61 -6.55 -25.93
N GLU A 56 7.65 -7.46 -25.77
CA GLU A 56 6.95 -8.08 -26.91
C GLU A 56 6.29 -7.06 -27.86
N PRO A 57 5.63 -5.99 -27.38
CA PRO A 57 5.05 -4.96 -28.25
C PRO A 57 6.09 -4.27 -29.14
N ILE A 58 7.33 -4.12 -28.67
CA ILE A 58 8.42 -3.44 -29.37
C ILE A 58 8.81 -4.21 -30.64
N PHE A 59 8.80 -5.56 -30.58
CA PHE A 59 9.21 -6.40 -31.71
C PHE A 59 8.03 -6.85 -32.59
N THR A 60 6.82 -6.85 -32.06
CA THR A 60 5.62 -7.31 -32.78
C THR A 60 4.80 -6.17 -33.39
N GLY A 61 5.06 -4.92 -32.98
CA GLY A 61 4.27 -3.75 -33.38
C GLY A 61 2.87 -3.72 -32.76
N LYS A 62 2.61 -4.56 -31.74
CA LYS A 62 1.36 -4.53 -30.98
C LYS A 62 1.32 -3.35 -30.00
N ASN A 63 0.14 -3.07 -29.47
CA ASN A 63 -0.02 -2.10 -28.39
C ASN A 63 0.57 -2.64 -27.09
N PHE A 64 1.12 -1.73 -26.27
CA PHE A 64 1.58 -2.07 -24.93
C PHE A 64 0.44 -2.49 -24.01
N TYR A 65 0.69 -3.49 -23.16
CA TYR A 65 -0.26 -3.98 -22.16
C TYR A 65 -0.30 -3.08 -20.91
N LEU A 66 -0.37 -1.75 -21.11
CA LEU A 66 -0.28 -0.76 -20.03
C LEU A 66 -1.34 -0.94 -18.96
N ASP A 67 -2.56 -1.32 -19.36
CA ASP A 67 -3.65 -1.54 -18.42
C ASP A 67 -3.34 -2.69 -17.46
N GLN A 68 -2.78 -3.81 -17.96
CA GLN A 68 -2.41 -4.96 -17.13
C GLN A 68 -1.25 -4.61 -16.20
N VAL A 69 -0.24 -3.91 -16.72
CA VAL A 69 0.90 -3.42 -15.94
C VAL A 69 0.43 -2.51 -14.80
N ALA A 70 -0.40 -1.52 -15.10
CA ALA A 70 -0.90 -0.56 -14.12
C ALA A 70 -1.84 -1.21 -13.10
N LEU A 71 -2.75 -2.08 -13.55
CA LEU A 71 -3.71 -2.73 -12.67
C LEU A 71 -3.02 -3.61 -11.63
N ASN A 72 -2.06 -4.45 -12.02
CA ASN A 72 -1.33 -5.30 -11.07
C ASN A 72 -0.51 -4.47 -10.07
N LEU A 73 0.19 -3.44 -10.57
CA LEU A 73 0.96 -2.53 -9.71
C LEU A 73 0.08 -1.81 -8.67
N ILE A 74 -1.04 -1.22 -9.12
CA ILE A 74 -1.96 -0.47 -8.26
C ILE A 74 -2.69 -1.40 -7.30
N MET A 75 -3.09 -2.58 -7.76
CA MET A 75 -3.83 -3.56 -6.97
C MET A 75 -3.05 -4.04 -5.75
N PHE A 76 -1.72 -4.19 -5.83
CA PHE A 76 -0.90 -4.60 -4.69
C PHE A 76 -0.36 -3.45 -3.85
N ALA A 77 -0.39 -2.20 -4.32
CA ALA A 77 0.07 -1.06 -3.52
C ALA A 77 -0.58 -0.95 -2.11
N PRO A 78 -1.89 -1.21 -1.92
CA PRO A 78 -2.51 -1.19 -0.60
C PRO A 78 -1.91 -2.18 0.40
N ILE A 79 -1.40 -3.36 0.00
CA ILE A 79 -0.77 -4.30 0.93
C ILE A 79 0.46 -3.69 1.59
N GLY A 80 1.22 -2.89 0.83
CA GLY A 80 2.40 -2.16 1.29
C GLY A 80 2.08 -1.05 2.30
N ILE A 81 0.81 -0.61 2.35
CA ILE A 81 0.33 0.42 3.27
C ILE A 81 -0.35 -0.21 4.49
N LEU A 82 -1.24 -1.18 4.27
CA LEU A 82 -2.08 -1.77 5.32
C LEU A 82 -1.28 -2.67 6.26
N ILE A 83 -0.35 -3.49 5.75
CA ILE A 83 0.44 -4.40 6.59
C ILE A 83 1.31 -3.66 7.62
N PRO A 84 2.08 -2.61 7.26
CA PRO A 84 2.83 -1.84 8.25
C PRO A 84 1.97 -1.15 9.30
N MET A 85 0.70 -0.84 9.00
CA MET A 85 -0.22 -0.25 9.98
C MET A 85 -0.68 -1.29 11.01
N LEU A 86 -0.72 -2.58 10.64
CA LEU A 86 -1.11 -3.66 11.55
C LEU A 86 0.07 -4.18 12.38
N LEU A 87 1.28 -4.07 11.85
CA LEU A 87 2.50 -4.49 12.53
C LEU A 87 3.08 -3.34 13.36
N ARG A 88 3.50 -3.63 14.60
CA ARG A 88 4.16 -2.63 15.46
C ARG A 88 5.44 -2.08 14.84
N SER A 89 6.16 -2.93 14.11
CA SER A 89 7.35 -2.57 13.36
C SER A 89 7.38 -3.31 12.04
N CYS A 90 7.67 -2.60 10.94
CA CYS A 90 7.72 -3.20 9.62
C CYS A 90 8.95 -2.73 8.84
N LYS A 91 9.59 -3.68 8.14
CA LYS A 91 10.74 -3.45 7.25
C LYS A 91 10.30 -3.69 5.81
N LEU A 92 10.99 -3.05 4.86
CA LEU A 92 10.79 -3.30 3.44
C LEU A 92 10.89 -4.79 3.08
N LYS A 93 11.84 -5.54 3.68
CA LYS A 93 11.98 -6.99 3.49
C LYS A 93 10.72 -7.76 3.88
N THR A 94 10.02 -7.34 4.93
CA THR A 94 8.77 -7.97 5.37
C THR A 94 7.69 -7.80 4.32
N ILE A 95 7.53 -6.58 3.78
CA ILE A 95 6.56 -6.31 2.71
C ILE A 95 6.92 -7.06 1.44
N PHE A 96 8.19 -7.06 1.05
CA PHE A 96 8.67 -7.80 -0.11
C PHE A 96 8.35 -9.30 -0.02
N ILE A 97 8.64 -9.94 1.13
CA ILE A 97 8.35 -11.36 1.35
C ILE A 97 6.84 -11.62 1.32
N ILE A 98 6.04 -10.81 2.01
CA ILE A 98 4.58 -10.97 2.03
C ILE A 98 4.02 -10.83 0.62
N ALA A 99 4.48 -9.84 -0.16
CA ALA A 99 4.01 -9.62 -1.51
C ALA A 99 4.37 -10.78 -2.45
N ILE A 100 5.60 -11.28 -2.40
CA ILE A 100 6.02 -12.45 -3.18
C ILE A 100 5.18 -13.67 -2.82
N ILE A 101 5.05 -14.01 -1.53
CA ILE A 101 4.29 -15.20 -1.11
C ILE A 101 2.83 -15.07 -1.52
N SER A 102 2.23 -13.89 -1.31
CA SER A 102 0.82 -13.65 -1.64
C SER A 102 0.57 -13.73 -3.14
N SER A 103 1.42 -13.08 -3.94
CA SER A 103 1.31 -13.08 -5.40
C SER A 103 1.60 -14.47 -5.97
N LEU A 104 2.63 -15.16 -5.49
CA LEU A 104 2.94 -16.53 -5.90
C LEU A 104 1.80 -17.51 -5.57
N THR A 105 1.13 -17.32 -4.44
CA THR A 105 -0.05 -18.11 -4.08
C THR A 105 -1.19 -17.87 -5.05
N ILE A 106 -1.43 -16.61 -5.45
CA ILE A 106 -2.44 -16.26 -6.46
C ILE A 106 -2.11 -16.90 -7.81
N GLU A 107 -0.88 -16.71 -8.30
CA GLU A 107 -0.38 -17.27 -9.55
C GLU A 107 -0.47 -18.80 -9.60
N PHE A 108 -0.21 -19.47 -8.47
CA PHE A 108 -0.33 -20.91 -8.34
C PHE A 108 -1.78 -21.40 -8.37
N ILE A 109 -2.72 -20.62 -7.82
CA ILE A 109 -4.14 -20.99 -7.73
C ILE A 109 -4.89 -20.69 -9.03
N GLN A 110 -4.50 -19.66 -9.77
CA GLN A 110 -5.14 -19.21 -11.01
C GLN A 110 -5.46 -20.33 -12.03
N PRO A 111 -4.55 -21.29 -12.34
CA PRO A 111 -4.84 -22.39 -13.25
C PRO A 111 -6.08 -23.23 -12.86
N PHE A 112 -6.34 -23.39 -11.56
CA PHE A 112 -7.51 -24.12 -11.06
C PHE A 112 -8.83 -23.37 -11.31
N PHE A 113 -8.75 -22.07 -11.59
CA PHE A 113 -9.87 -21.21 -12.00
C PHE A 113 -9.91 -20.95 -13.52
N GLY A 114 -9.11 -21.70 -14.30
CA GLY A 114 -9.03 -21.52 -15.76
C GLY A 114 -8.27 -20.26 -16.18
N ARG A 115 -7.32 -19.80 -15.35
CA ARG A 115 -6.49 -18.62 -15.59
C ARG A 115 -5.03 -18.97 -15.87
N CYS A 116 -4.42 -18.21 -16.76
CA CYS A 116 -2.99 -18.34 -17.04
C CYS A 116 -2.18 -17.84 -15.84
N THR A 117 -1.04 -18.48 -15.61
CA THR A 117 0.00 -18.01 -14.69
C THR A 117 0.97 -17.13 -15.45
N ASP A 118 1.29 -15.96 -14.91
CA ASP A 118 2.22 -14.98 -15.50
C ASP A 118 3.25 -14.49 -14.47
N ILE A 119 4.53 -14.68 -14.77
CA ILE A 119 5.63 -14.16 -13.94
C ILE A 119 5.63 -12.62 -13.87
N ASP A 120 5.09 -11.94 -14.88
CA ASP A 120 4.96 -10.48 -14.89
C ASP A 120 4.00 -10.02 -13.81
N ASP A 121 2.90 -10.74 -13.57
CA ASP A 121 1.97 -10.48 -12.47
C ASP A 121 2.67 -10.61 -11.12
N LEU A 122 3.48 -11.66 -10.91
CA LEU A 122 4.29 -11.81 -9.70
C LEU A 122 5.19 -10.59 -9.44
N ILE A 123 5.90 -10.15 -10.48
CA ILE A 123 6.85 -9.03 -10.42
C ILE A 123 6.11 -7.72 -10.14
N LEU A 124 5.06 -7.42 -10.91
CA LEU A 124 4.30 -6.18 -10.83
C LEU A 124 3.58 -6.06 -9.49
N ASN A 125 2.98 -7.14 -9.00
CA ASN A 125 2.36 -7.19 -7.68
C ASN A 125 3.39 -6.92 -6.57
N THR A 126 4.57 -7.52 -6.67
CA THR A 126 5.66 -7.29 -5.71
C THR A 126 6.13 -5.83 -5.74
N LEU A 127 6.30 -5.25 -6.93
CA LEU A 127 6.67 -3.85 -7.11
C LEU A 127 5.61 -2.90 -6.56
N GLY A 128 4.33 -3.18 -6.82
CA GLY A 128 3.19 -2.44 -6.27
C GLY A 128 3.26 -2.35 -4.76
N ALA A 129 3.42 -3.49 -4.08
CA ALA A 129 3.54 -3.54 -2.62
C ALA A 129 4.74 -2.73 -2.09
N VAL A 130 5.89 -2.81 -2.77
CA VAL A 130 7.08 -2.03 -2.43
C VAL A 130 6.83 -0.53 -2.58
N ILE A 131 6.20 -0.10 -3.67
CA ILE A 131 5.83 1.30 -3.91
C ILE A 131 4.88 1.79 -2.82
N GLY A 132 3.85 1.01 -2.49
CA GLY A 132 2.91 1.35 -1.42
C GLY A 132 3.60 1.56 -0.07
N PHE A 133 4.56 0.71 0.28
CA PHE A 133 5.37 0.87 1.50
C PHE A 133 6.23 2.14 1.48
N ILE A 134 6.85 2.46 0.34
CA ILE A 134 7.63 3.68 0.17
C ILE A 134 6.73 4.91 0.30
N MET A 135 5.54 4.90 -0.31
CA MET A 135 4.57 5.99 -0.20
C MET A 135 4.14 6.22 1.25
N LEU A 136 3.84 5.16 2.00
CA LEU A 136 3.54 5.27 3.43
C LEU A 136 4.71 5.90 4.20
N LYS A 137 5.94 5.46 3.93
CA LYS A 137 7.13 6.01 4.56
C LYS A 137 7.27 7.50 4.29
N LEU A 138 7.18 7.92 3.03
CA LEU A 138 7.26 9.33 2.64
C LEU A 138 6.17 10.16 3.34
N PHE A 139 4.94 9.65 3.37
CA PHE A 139 3.84 10.30 4.07
C PHE A 139 4.09 10.48 5.58
N THR A 140 4.65 9.46 6.25
CA THR A 140 4.97 9.56 7.68
C THR A 140 6.09 10.55 7.97
N VAL A 141 7.10 10.66 7.09
CA VAL A 141 8.20 11.63 7.23
C VAL A 141 7.66 13.06 7.09
N ILE A 142 6.91 13.34 6.01
CA ILE A 142 6.33 14.66 5.75
C ILE A 142 5.35 15.07 6.86
N SER A 143 4.58 14.13 7.40
CA SER A 143 3.61 14.41 8.47
C SER A 143 4.23 14.63 9.84
N SER A 144 5.45 14.10 10.06
CA SER A 144 6.19 14.28 11.32
C SER A 144 6.87 15.64 11.37
N ASP A 145 7.40 16.11 10.24
CA ASP A 145 8.04 17.41 10.07
C ASP A 145 7.09 18.56 10.44
N LYS A 146 5.87 18.54 9.90
CA LYS A 146 4.81 19.51 10.22
C LYS A 146 4.39 19.50 11.69
N ARG A 147 4.52 18.36 12.39
CA ARG A 147 4.13 18.24 13.80
C ARG A 147 5.13 18.92 14.73
N HIS A 148 6.41 18.91 14.37
CA HIS A 148 7.47 19.60 15.12
C HIS A 148 7.36 21.13 14.99
N ASP A 149 7.09 21.65 13.79
CA ASP A 149 6.93 23.10 13.57
C ASP A 149 5.75 23.68 14.34
N VAL A 150 4.60 23.01 14.34
CA VAL A 150 3.41 23.47 15.07
C VAL A 150 3.63 23.46 16.59
N GLN A 151 4.36 22.48 17.12
CA GLN A 151 4.68 22.46 18.56
C GLN A 151 5.62 23.63 18.93
N HIS A 152 6.67 23.89 18.15
CA HIS A 152 7.57 25.02 18.39
C HIS A 152 6.87 26.38 18.35
N ILE A 153 5.84 26.55 17.51
CA ILE A 153 5.06 27.79 17.45
C ILE A 153 3.98 27.86 18.54
N ALA A 154 3.31 26.74 18.86
CA ALA A 154 2.20 26.73 19.81
C ALA A 154 2.64 26.87 21.27
N PHE A 155 3.78 26.28 21.67
CA PHE A 155 4.26 26.32 23.06
C PHE A 155 4.53 27.74 23.58
N PRO A 156 5.22 28.63 22.85
CA PRO A 156 5.41 30.03 23.25
C PRO A 156 4.09 30.81 23.35
N VAL A 157 3.18 30.63 22.39
CA VAL A 157 1.90 31.36 22.31
C VAL A 157 0.97 30.99 23.47
N LEU A 158 0.91 29.71 23.85
CA LEU A 158 0.11 29.25 24.99
C LEU A 158 0.68 29.78 26.32
N LYS A 159 2.00 29.83 26.46
CA LYS A 159 2.68 30.41 27.65
C LYS A 159 2.41 31.90 27.79
N GLN A 160 2.43 32.66 26.68
CA GLN A 160 2.08 34.08 26.67
C GLN A 160 0.62 34.32 27.05
N ARG A 161 -0.32 33.53 26.48
CA ARG A 161 -1.74 33.65 26.82
C ARG A 161 -2.04 33.35 28.28
N GLN A 162 -1.37 32.38 28.89
CA GLN A 162 -1.52 32.10 30.32
C GLN A 162 -0.99 33.24 31.21
N LYS A 163 0.17 33.82 30.86
CA LYS A 163 0.76 34.95 31.61
C LYS A 163 -0.11 36.21 31.57
N VAL A 164 -0.74 36.51 30.42
CA VAL A 164 -1.68 37.64 30.30
C VAL A 164 -2.95 37.39 31.12
N ARG A 165 -3.46 36.16 31.15
CA ARG A 165 -4.67 35.80 31.90
C ARG A 165 -4.48 35.88 33.43
N THR A 166 -3.31 35.51 33.93
CA THR A 166 -3.00 35.59 35.37
C THR A 166 -2.75 37.03 35.83
N SER A 167 -2.09 37.87 35.01
CA SER A 167 -1.95 39.31 35.29
C SER A 167 -3.29 40.06 35.25
N ALA A 168 -4.24 39.68 34.39
CA ALA A 168 -5.57 40.30 34.34
C ALA A 168 -6.48 39.89 35.52
N ALA A 169 -6.25 38.72 36.13
CA ALA A 169 -7.01 38.25 37.29
C ALA A 169 -6.55 38.89 38.62
N GLY A 170 -5.26 39.24 38.74
CA GLY A 170 -4.70 39.89 39.93
C GLY A 170 -5.08 41.36 40.11
N GLY A 171 -5.51 42.05 39.05
CA GLY A 171 -5.88 43.47 39.09
C GLY A 171 -7.32 43.76 39.57
N LYS A 172 -8.15 42.75 39.81
CA LYS A 172 -9.57 42.94 40.21
C LYS A 172 -9.84 42.91 41.71
N TYR A 173 -8.80 42.77 42.55
CA TYR A 173 -8.92 42.73 44.01
C TYR A 173 -8.03 43.76 44.73
N ALA A 174 -7.53 44.76 44.00
CA ALA A 174 -6.71 45.84 44.55
C ALA A 174 -7.49 47.16 44.52
N VAL A 175 -8.52 47.28 45.38
CA VAL A 175 -9.10 48.55 45.84
C VAL A 175 -9.56 48.35 47.28
#